data_AF-A0A9D9LUD8-F1
#
_entry.id   AF-A0A9D9LUD8-F1
#
_cell.length_a   1.000
_cell.length_b   1.000
_cell.length_c   1.000
_cell.angle_alpha   90.00
_cell.angle_beta   90.00
_cell.angle_gamma   90.00
#
_symmetry.space_group_name_H-M   'P 1'
#
loop_
_entity.id
_entity.type
_entity.pdbx_description
1 polymer ?
#
loop_
_entity_poly.entity_id
_entity_poly.type
_entity_poly.pdbx_seq_one_letter_code
_entity_poly.pdbx_strand_id
1 'polypeptide(L)'
;MKNIIVAIDGPAGAGKSTVSQIAADKLGFTYIDTGAMYRAVAYKALQQKAEVTDELIISVLPDIEITLKFENAKTKVFADGKEITAEIRTPEINKIVSKVAALVPVREKLTELQRKMGQNENVLMDGRDIGTFVFPNADVKIFLTASVEERARRRYEELKAKGFDVNLKEIE
;
A
#
# COMPACT_ATOMS: atom_id res chain seq x y z
N MET A 1 16.55 -5.66 -22.38
CA MET A 1 16.41 -4.21 -22.08
C MET A 1 16.38 -4.07 -20.57
N LYS A 2 16.86 -2.94 -20.01
CA LYS A 2 16.76 -2.67 -18.57
C LYS A 2 15.31 -2.27 -18.25
N ASN A 3 14.73 -2.84 -17.21
CA ASN A 3 13.41 -2.45 -16.71
C ASN A 3 13.48 -1.10 -16.01
N ILE A 4 12.45 -0.26 -16.20
CA ILE A 4 12.34 1.07 -15.61
C ILE A 4 11.59 0.97 -14.28
N ILE A 5 12.15 1.57 -13.23
CA ILE A 5 11.53 1.65 -11.91
C ILE A 5 11.19 3.12 -11.60
N VAL A 6 9.91 3.40 -11.42
CA VAL A 6 9.39 4.70 -10.98
C VAL A 6 8.93 4.59 -9.52
N ALA A 7 9.56 5.36 -8.63
CA ALA A 7 9.18 5.45 -7.23
C ALA A 7 8.32 6.70 -6.99
N ILE A 8 7.15 6.55 -6.36
CA ILE A 8 6.28 7.66 -5.95
C ILE A 8 6.04 7.63 -4.44
N ASP A 9 6.72 8.53 -3.72
CA ASP A 9 6.63 8.65 -2.27
C ASP A 9 5.80 9.86 -1.83
N GLY A 10 5.41 9.86 -0.56
CA GLY A 10 4.71 11.00 0.06
C GLY A 10 3.65 10.58 1.08
N PRO A 11 3.05 11.54 1.80
CA PRO A 11 2.18 11.25 2.93
C PRO A 11 0.82 10.68 2.52
N ALA A 12 0.08 10.13 3.48
CA ALA A 12 -1.30 9.66 3.25
C ALA A 12 -2.20 10.83 2.83
N GLY A 13 -3.15 10.59 1.92
CA GLY A 13 -4.05 11.62 1.41
C GLY A 13 -3.45 12.53 0.32
N ALA A 14 -2.16 12.43 0.00
CA ALA A 14 -1.54 13.26 -1.05
C ALA A 14 -1.95 12.91 -2.49
N GLY A 15 -2.76 11.86 -2.70
CA GLY A 15 -3.23 11.45 -4.03
C GLY A 15 -2.31 10.54 -4.83
N LYS A 16 -1.26 9.98 -4.20
CA LYS A 16 -0.27 9.10 -4.84
C LYS A 16 -0.89 7.98 -5.64
N SER A 17 -1.68 7.13 -4.98
CA SER A 17 -2.24 5.94 -5.63
C SER A 17 -3.08 6.28 -6.86
N THR A 18 -3.81 7.40 -6.85
CA THR A 18 -4.55 7.91 -8.03
C THR A 18 -3.60 8.30 -9.16
N VAL A 19 -2.58 9.11 -8.87
CA VAL A 19 -1.60 9.56 -9.87
C VAL A 19 -0.81 8.37 -10.43
N SER A 20 -0.36 7.49 -9.54
CA SER A 20 0.40 6.28 -9.84
C SER A 20 -0.35 5.34 -10.76
N GLN A 21 -1.62 5.06 -10.45
CA GLN A 21 -2.48 4.19 -11.25
C GLN A 21 -2.72 4.75 -12.66
N ILE A 22 -3.04 6.04 -12.76
CA ILE A 22 -3.27 6.71 -14.05
C ILE A 22 -1.98 6.74 -14.88
N ALA A 23 -0.84 7.05 -14.25
CA ALA A 23 0.44 7.09 -14.94
C ALA A 23 0.85 5.70 -15.43
N ALA A 24 0.70 4.67 -14.61
CA ALA A 24 1.03 3.30 -14.96
C ALA A 24 0.19 2.80 -16.15
N ASP A 25 -1.13 3.05 -16.15
CA ASP A 25 -2.02 2.71 -17.25
C ASP A 25 -1.61 3.40 -18.57
N LYS A 26 -1.33 4.71 -18.52
CA LYS A 26 -0.88 5.48 -19.69
C LYS A 26 0.49 5.04 -20.23
N LEU A 27 1.38 4.58 -19.36
CA LEU A 27 2.74 4.18 -19.71
C LEU A 27 2.85 2.68 -20.06
N GLY A 28 1.80 1.89 -19.80
CA GLY A 28 1.84 0.43 -19.90
C GLY A 28 2.76 -0.21 -18.85
N PHE A 29 2.87 0.38 -17.66
CA PHE A 29 3.69 -0.11 -16.55
C PHE A 29 2.82 -0.89 -15.57
N THR A 30 3.43 -1.84 -14.85
CA THR A 30 2.76 -2.50 -13.74
C THR A 30 2.77 -1.61 -12.50
N TYR A 31 1.58 -1.33 -11.97
CA TYR A 31 1.41 -0.55 -10.75
C TYR A 31 1.43 -1.43 -9.50
N ILE A 32 2.29 -1.09 -8.54
CA ILE A 32 2.42 -1.77 -7.25
C ILE A 32 2.04 -0.81 -6.11
N ASP A 33 0.88 -1.04 -5.50
CA ASP A 33 0.44 -0.37 -4.26
C ASP A 33 1.09 -1.05 -3.04
N THR A 34 2.20 -0.50 -2.55
CA THR A 34 2.87 -1.09 -1.38
C THR A 34 2.00 -0.98 -0.12
N GLY A 35 1.15 0.03 -0.03
CA GLY A 35 0.19 0.18 1.06
C GLY A 35 -0.85 -0.94 1.09
N ALA A 36 -1.17 -1.57 -0.04
CA ALA A 36 -2.01 -2.75 -0.06
C ALA A 36 -1.30 -3.99 0.52
N MET A 37 0.01 -4.10 0.36
CA MET A 37 0.80 -5.21 0.91
C MET A 37 0.81 -5.20 2.45
N TYR A 38 1.04 -4.03 3.06
CA TYR A 38 0.95 -3.89 4.52
C TYR A 38 -0.47 -4.23 5.04
N ARG A 39 -1.50 -3.86 4.28
CA ARG A 39 -2.88 -4.21 4.63
C ARG A 39 -3.19 -5.70 4.46
N ALA A 40 -2.53 -6.40 3.55
CA ALA A 40 -2.64 -7.84 3.42
C ALA A 40 -2.09 -8.56 4.67
N VAL A 41 -0.96 -8.08 5.23
CA VAL A 41 -0.43 -8.57 6.51
C VAL A 41 -1.43 -8.30 7.64
N ALA A 42 -1.97 -7.09 7.72
CA ALA A 42 -3.02 -6.73 8.68
C ALA A 42 -4.25 -7.65 8.57
N TYR A 43 -4.68 -7.94 7.34
CA TYR A 43 -5.79 -8.86 7.07
C TYR A 43 -5.49 -10.25 7.61
N LYS A 44 -4.31 -10.80 7.32
CA LYS A 44 -3.92 -12.14 7.78
C LYS A 44 -3.83 -12.24 9.31
N ALA A 45 -3.34 -11.19 9.97
CA ALA A 45 -3.32 -11.11 11.44
C ALA A 45 -4.75 -11.11 12.02
N LEU A 46 -5.68 -10.35 11.44
CA LEU A 46 -7.08 -10.33 11.89
C LEU A 46 -7.82 -11.65 11.67
N GLN A 47 -7.42 -12.46 10.69
CA GLN A 47 -8.03 -13.77 10.47
C GLN A 47 -7.75 -14.78 11.59
N GLN A 48 -6.76 -14.52 12.47
CA GLN A 48 -6.43 -15.42 13.58
C GLN A 48 -7.47 -15.40 14.71
N LYS A 49 -8.47 -14.51 14.65
CA LYS A 49 -9.55 -14.35 15.67
C LYS A 49 -9.03 -14.19 17.11
N ALA A 50 -7.82 -13.67 17.25
CA ALA A 50 -7.17 -13.33 18.50
C ALA A 50 -6.89 -11.81 18.54
N GLU A 51 -6.47 -11.31 19.70
CA GLU A 51 -6.00 -9.95 19.83
C GLU A 51 -4.78 -9.71 18.92
N VAL A 52 -4.77 -8.61 18.17
CA VAL A 52 -3.68 -8.28 17.23
C VAL A 52 -2.49 -7.67 17.98
N THR A 53 -1.66 -8.55 18.53
CA THR A 53 -0.37 -8.21 19.15
C THR A 53 0.77 -8.15 18.12
N ASP A 54 1.93 -7.62 18.52
CA ASP A 54 3.10 -7.58 17.64
C ASP A 54 3.60 -9.00 17.33
N GLU A 55 3.55 -9.88 18.33
CA GLU A 55 3.91 -11.30 18.20
C GLU A 55 2.99 -12.02 17.21
N LEU A 56 1.68 -11.73 17.24
CA LEU A 56 0.73 -12.29 16.29
C LEU A 56 0.99 -11.79 14.86
N ILE A 57 1.31 -10.50 14.69
CA ILE A 57 1.63 -9.96 13.37
C ILE A 57 2.89 -10.62 12.81
N ILE A 58 3.91 -10.81 13.65
CA ILE A 58 5.17 -11.44 13.24
C ILE A 58 4.96 -12.93 12.92
N SER A 59 4.13 -13.64 13.70
CA SER A 59 3.91 -15.08 13.51
C SER A 59 3.26 -15.44 12.18
N VAL A 60 2.50 -14.53 11.55
CA VAL A 60 1.87 -14.78 10.26
C VAL A 60 2.78 -14.50 9.05
N LEU A 61 3.94 -13.86 9.24
CA LEU A 61 4.85 -13.45 8.16
C LEU A 61 5.54 -14.58 7.40
N PRO A 62 5.95 -15.70 8.04
CA PRO A 62 6.62 -16.79 7.32
C PRO A 62 5.76 -17.36 6.20
N ASP A 63 4.47 -17.53 6.48
CA ASP A 63 3.52 -18.23 5.61
C ASP A 63 2.71 -17.30 4.71
N ILE A 64 2.92 -15.97 4.77
CA ILE A 64 2.13 -15.04 3.94
C ILE A 64 2.64 -14.99 2.51
N GLU A 65 1.75 -15.32 1.58
CA GLU A 65 1.96 -15.11 0.15
C GLU A 65 1.14 -13.93 -0.34
N ILE A 66 1.80 -12.85 -0.77
CA ILE A 66 1.14 -11.64 -1.28
C ILE A 66 1.41 -11.53 -2.77
N THR A 67 0.34 -11.47 -3.57
CA THR A 67 0.42 -11.21 -5.01
C THR A 67 -0.44 -10.01 -5.37
N LEU A 68 0.10 -9.12 -6.20
CA LEU A 68 -0.63 -8.00 -6.77
C LEU A 68 -0.75 -8.22 -8.28
N LYS A 69 -1.93 -7.99 -8.83
CA LYS A 69 -2.18 -8.01 -10.27
C LYS A 69 -2.76 -6.69 -10.72
N PHE A 70 -2.09 -6.02 -11.66
CA PHE A 70 -2.59 -4.79 -12.24
C PHE A 70 -3.28 -5.10 -13.58
N GLU A 71 -4.62 -5.00 -13.60
CA GLU A 71 -5.46 -5.33 -14.76
C GLU A 71 -6.56 -4.28 -14.90
N ASN A 72 -6.86 -3.83 -16.12
CA ASN A 72 -7.94 -2.86 -16.40
C ASN A 72 -7.85 -1.60 -15.51
N ALA A 73 -6.65 -1.02 -15.42
CA ALA A 73 -6.33 0.11 -14.56
C ALA A 73 -6.69 -0.09 -13.07
N LYS A 74 -6.74 -1.33 -12.57
CA LYS A 74 -7.06 -1.66 -11.17
C LYS A 74 -6.07 -2.67 -10.61
N THR A 75 -5.68 -2.48 -9.35
CA THR A 75 -4.86 -3.45 -8.62
C THR A 75 -5.76 -4.41 -7.86
N LYS A 76 -5.68 -5.69 -8.20
CA LYS A 76 -6.23 -6.79 -7.40
C LYS A 76 -5.16 -7.30 -6.44
N VAL A 77 -5.56 -7.62 -5.22
CA VAL A 77 -4.65 -8.02 -4.14
C VAL A 77 -5.06 -9.40 -3.67
N PHE A 78 -4.09 -10.31 -3.62
CA PHE A 78 -4.28 -11.67 -3.18
C PHE A 78 -3.40 -11.96 -1.97
N ALA A 79 -3.97 -12.65 -0.97
CA ALA A 79 -3.22 -13.27 0.12
C ALA A 79 -3.53 -14.76 0.14
N ASP A 80 -2.48 -15.59 0.12
CA ASP A 80 -2.58 -17.05 0.17
C ASP A 80 -3.55 -17.60 -0.90
N GLY A 81 -3.47 -17.05 -2.12
CA GLY A 81 -4.32 -17.40 -3.26
C GLY A 81 -5.75 -16.83 -3.25
N LYS A 82 -6.22 -16.25 -2.13
CA LYS A 82 -7.54 -15.62 -2.03
C LYS A 82 -7.48 -14.15 -2.44
N GLU A 83 -8.40 -13.69 -3.28
CA GLU A 83 -8.58 -12.26 -3.54
C GLU A 83 -9.13 -11.56 -2.29
N ILE A 84 -8.44 -10.50 -1.84
CA ILE A 84 -8.76 -9.72 -0.65
C ILE A 84 -8.85 -8.21 -0.93
N THR A 85 -8.99 -7.82 -2.21
CA THR A 85 -8.94 -6.44 -2.69
C THR A 85 -9.88 -5.50 -1.93
N ALA A 86 -11.09 -5.96 -1.61
CA ALA A 86 -12.09 -5.18 -0.90
C ALA A 86 -11.86 -5.21 0.62
N GLU A 87 -11.54 -6.38 1.15
CA GLU A 87 -11.37 -6.66 2.57
C GLU A 87 -10.23 -5.86 3.19
N ILE A 88 -9.15 -5.62 2.44
CA ILE A 88 -8.03 -4.81 2.94
C ILE A 88 -8.40 -3.33 3.14
N ARG A 89 -9.55 -2.86 2.64
CA ARG A 89 -9.94 -1.44 2.73
C ARG A 89 -10.92 -1.15 3.86
N THR A 90 -11.26 -2.13 4.69
CA THR A 90 -12.22 -1.95 5.79
C THR A 90 -11.65 -1.05 6.92
N PRO A 91 -12.53 -0.45 7.75
CA PRO A 91 -12.10 0.33 8.91
C PRO A 91 -11.21 -0.44 9.88
N GLU A 92 -11.47 -1.73 10.11
CA GLU A 92 -10.70 -2.58 11.03
C GLU A 92 -9.24 -2.71 10.57
N ILE A 93 -9.02 -2.92 9.28
CA ILE A 93 -7.68 -2.97 8.68
C ILE A 93 -6.97 -1.62 8.83
N ASN A 94 -7.68 -0.52 8.52
CA ASN A 94 -7.12 0.82 8.61
C ASN A 94 -6.68 1.17 10.04
N LYS A 95 -7.35 0.63 11.07
CA LYS A 95 -6.98 0.84 12.48
C LYS A 95 -5.66 0.20 12.87
N ILE A 96 -5.29 -0.92 12.25
CA ILE A 96 -4.10 -1.70 12.64
C ILE A 96 -2.93 -1.60 11.64
N VAL A 97 -3.17 -1.14 10.40
CA VAL A 97 -2.12 -1.11 9.36
C VAL A 97 -0.92 -0.24 9.74
N SER A 98 -1.11 0.83 10.51
CA SER A 98 -0.02 1.68 11.00
C SER A 98 0.89 0.91 11.97
N LYS A 99 0.30 0.13 12.88
CA LYS A 99 1.01 -0.77 13.79
C LYS A 99 1.81 -1.82 13.02
N VAL A 100 1.16 -2.47 12.04
CA VAL A 100 1.81 -3.45 11.15
C VAL A 100 3.00 -2.84 10.39
N ALA A 101 2.84 -1.64 9.84
CA ALA A 101 3.89 -0.97 9.07
C ALA A 101 5.05 -0.45 9.94
N ALA A 102 4.86 -0.30 11.26
CA ALA A 102 5.91 0.11 12.18
C ALA A 102 6.87 -1.04 12.55
N LEU A 103 6.46 -2.30 12.39
CA LEU A 103 7.26 -3.46 12.76
C LEU A 103 8.38 -3.73 11.75
N VAL A 104 9.62 -3.75 12.23
CA VAL A 104 10.82 -4.00 11.40
C VAL A 104 10.74 -5.33 10.65
N PRO A 105 10.36 -6.47 11.27
CA PRO A 105 10.28 -7.75 10.54
C PRO A 105 9.27 -7.71 9.38
N VAL A 106 8.17 -6.97 9.53
CA VAL A 106 7.18 -6.77 8.46
C VAL A 106 7.81 -5.96 7.33
N ARG A 107 8.47 -4.84 7.65
CA ARG A 107 9.12 -3.99 6.64
C ARG A 107 10.20 -4.74 5.86
N GLU A 108 11.01 -5.55 6.53
CA GLU A 108 12.05 -6.37 5.89
C GLU A 108 11.44 -7.36 4.90
N LYS A 109 10.49 -8.19 5.35
CA LYS A 109 9.78 -9.16 4.50
C LYS A 109 9.11 -8.50 3.29
N LEU A 110 8.40 -7.39 3.50
CA LEU A 110 7.71 -6.71 2.41
C LEU A 110 8.67 -5.98 1.46
N THR A 111 9.80 -5.45 1.95
CA THR A 111 10.83 -4.85 1.11
C THR A 111 11.42 -5.89 0.15
N GLU A 112 11.67 -7.10 0.63
CA GLU A 112 12.13 -8.19 -0.24
C GLU A 112 11.11 -8.54 -1.33
N LEU A 113 9.83 -8.63 -0.98
CA LEU A 113 8.75 -8.89 -1.94
C LEU A 113 8.62 -7.76 -2.97
N GLN A 114 8.66 -6.50 -2.53
CA GLN A 114 8.61 -5.32 -3.39
C GLN A 114 9.78 -5.31 -4.38
N ARG A 115 11.00 -5.61 -3.90
CA ARG A 115 12.19 -5.71 -4.76
C ARG A 115 12.04 -6.80 -5.82
N LYS A 116 11.53 -7.98 -5.44
CA LYS A 116 11.26 -9.07 -6.38
C LYS A 116 10.22 -8.68 -7.44
N MET A 117 9.15 -8.00 -7.03
CA MET A 117 8.12 -7.53 -7.96
C MET A 117 8.66 -6.49 -8.97
N GLY A 118 9.64 -5.66 -8.57
CA GLY A 118 10.24 -4.66 -9.46
C GLY A 118 11.35 -5.16 -10.40
N GLN A 119 11.72 -6.44 -10.37
CA GLN A 119 12.87 -6.95 -11.15
C GLN A 119 12.53 -7.32 -12.60
N ASN A 120 11.29 -7.74 -12.88
CA ASN A 120 10.98 -8.46 -14.13
C ASN A 120 10.25 -7.62 -15.18
N GLU A 121 9.80 -6.42 -14.85
CA GLU A 121 9.01 -5.57 -15.74
C GLU A 121 9.17 -4.09 -15.40
N ASN A 122 8.67 -3.21 -16.27
CA ASN A 122 8.59 -1.78 -15.97
C ASN A 122 7.54 -1.55 -14.88
N VAL A 123 7.97 -0.99 -13.75
CA VAL A 123 7.10 -0.83 -12.58
C VAL A 123 7.00 0.62 -12.14
N LEU A 124 5.79 0.96 -11.68
CA LEU A 124 5.52 2.16 -10.93
C LEU A 124 5.06 1.74 -9.54
N MET A 125 5.81 2.12 -8.52
CA MET A 125 5.56 1.71 -7.13
C MET A 125 5.33 2.94 -6.26
N ASP A 126 4.20 2.96 -5.53
CA ASP A 126 3.90 4.05 -4.60
C ASP A 126 3.97 3.62 -3.13
N GLY A 127 4.47 4.52 -2.28
CA GLY A 127 4.72 4.22 -0.88
C GLY A 127 5.16 5.42 -0.05
N ARG A 128 6.01 5.17 0.95
CA ARG A 128 6.55 6.19 1.86
C ARG A 128 8.07 6.33 1.71
N ASP A 129 8.74 5.24 1.41
CA ASP A 129 10.18 5.05 1.39
C ASP A 129 10.66 4.24 0.17
N ILE A 130 9.93 4.29 -0.95
CA ILE A 130 10.24 3.53 -2.16
C ILE A 130 11.56 4.02 -2.77
N GLY A 131 11.69 5.32 -3.02
CA GLY A 131 12.86 5.92 -3.67
C GLY A 131 14.07 6.10 -2.74
N THR A 132 13.89 5.93 -1.43
CA THR A 132 14.94 6.12 -0.42
C THR A 132 15.44 4.80 0.17
N PHE A 133 14.59 3.77 0.30
CA PHE A 133 14.94 2.51 0.95
C PHE A 133 14.71 1.27 0.07
N VAL A 134 13.54 1.15 -0.55
CA VAL A 134 13.20 -0.05 -1.35
C VAL A 134 14.02 -0.09 -2.64
N PHE A 135 13.99 0.99 -3.41
CA PHE A 135 14.74 1.22 -4.64
C PHE A 135 15.50 2.56 -4.59
N PRO A 136 16.63 2.62 -3.85
CA PRO A 136 17.48 3.80 -3.81
C PRO A 136 18.06 4.19 -5.18
N ASN A 137 18.04 3.26 -6.14
CA ASN A 137 18.52 3.46 -7.51
C ASN A 137 17.39 3.45 -8.55
N ALA A 138 16.14 3.73 -8.14
CA ALA A 138 15.03 3.89 -9.08
C ALA A 138 15.37 4.93 -10.17
N ASP A 139 14.98 4.65 -11.42
CA ASP A 139 15.29 5.51 -12.57
C ASP A 139 14.58 6.87 -12.48
N VAL A 140 13.38 6.89 -11.87
CA VAL A 140 12.62 8.11 -11.59
C VAL A 140 12.13 8.08 -10.15
N LYS A 141 12.29 9.20 -9.43
CA LYS A 141 11.79 9.38 -8.06
C LYS A 141 10.93 10.63 -7.97
N ILE A 142 9.70 10.46 -7.50
CA ILE A 142 8.73 11.54 -7.35
C ILE A 142 8.30 11.56 -5.89
N PHE A 143 8.29 12.74 -5.28
CA PHE A 143 7.68 12.94 -3.97
C PHE A 143 6.44 13.82 -4.11
N LEU A 144 5.26 13.23 -3.91
CA LEU A 144 3.98 13.93 -4.02
C LEU A 144 3.53 14.41 -2.64
N THR A 145 3.29 15.71 -2.51
CA THR A 145 2.86 16.33 -1.25
C THR A 145 1.61 17.19 -1.45
N ALA A 146 0.94 17.49 -0.33
CA ALA A 146 -0.19 18.40 -0.22
C ALA A 146 -0.27 18.92 1.22
N SER A 147 -0.95 20.04 1.44
CA SER A 147 -1.14 20.60 2.79
C SER A 147 -1.90 19.62 3.70
N VAL A 148 -1.77 19.76 5.01
CA VAL A 148 -2.47 18.89 5.97
C VAL A 148 -3.98 19.01 5.79
N GLU A 149 -4.46 20.24 5.63
CA GLU A 149 -5.85 20.60 5.47
C GLU A 149 -6.45 19.92 4.22
N GLU A 150 -5.75 19.94 3.08
CA GLU A 150 -6.27 19.30 1.86
C GLU A 150 -6.26 17.77 1.96
N ARG A 151 -5.25 17.19 2.63
CA ARG A 151 -5.20 15.74 2.87
C ARG A 151 -6.35 15.29 3.79
N ALA A 152 -6.65 16.07 4.83
CA ALA A 152 -7.77 15.83 5.74
C ALA A 152 -9.12 15.99 5.03
N ARG A 153 -9.30 17.09 4.27
CA ARG A 153 -10.50 17.36 3.47
C ARG A 153 -10.80 16.23 2.49
N ARG A 154 -9.79 15.78 1.73
CA ARG A 154 -9.92 14.66 0.80
C ARG A 154 -10.32 13.37 1.52
N ARG A 155 -9.70 13.08 2.67
CA ARG A 155 -10.01 11.88 3.45
C ARG A 155 -11.45 11.90 3.99
N TYR A 156 -11.90 13.06 4.44
CA TYR A 156 -13.29 13.29 4.87
C TYR A 156 -14.27 13.02 3.71
N GLU A 157 -14.02 13.59 2.53
CA GLU A 157 -14.86 13.37 1.34
C GLU A 157 -14.91 11.87 0.94
N GLU A 158 -13.77 11.16 0.98
CA GLU A 158 -13.70 9.73 0.70
C GLU A 158 -14.54 8.87 1.67
N LEU A 159 -14.55 9.22 2.95
CA LEU A 159 -15.30 8.49 3.98
C LEU A 159 -16.80 8.81 3.90
N LYS A 160 -17.16 10.07 3.67
CA LYS A 160 -18.54 10.51 3.48
C LYS A 160 -19.17 9.87 2.24
N ALA A 161 -18.43 9.78 1.13
CA ALA A 161 -18.87 9.11 -0.09
C ALA A 161 -19.12 7.60 0.11
N LYS A 162 -18.51 6.99 1.12
CA LYS A 162 -18.72 5.59 1.51
C LYS A 162 -19.83 5.41 2.56
N GLY A 163 -20.50 6.49 2.96
CA GLY A 163 -21.59 6.46 3.93
C GLY A 163 -21.15 6.41 5.40
N PHE A 164 -19.88 6.70 5.70
CA PHE A 164 -19.43 6.81 7.10
C PHE A 164 -19.75 8.20 7.65
N ASP A 165 -20.30 8.23 8.87
CA ASP A 165 -20.47 9.45 9.64
C ASP A 165 -19.15 9.79 10.34
N VAL A 166 -18.48 10.84 9.88
CA VAL A 166 -17.15 11.24 10.35
C VAL A 166 -17.09 12.75 10.54
N ASN A 167 -16.38 13.20 11.57
CA ASN A 167 -16.17 14.62 11.82
C ASN A 167 -14.82 15.07 11.23
N LEU A 168 -14.81 16.15 10.45
CA LEU A 168 -13.57 16.67 9.83
C LEU A 168 -12.49 16.99 10.88
N LYS A 169 -12.89 17.47 12.06
CA LYS A 169 -11.98 17.78 13.18
C LYS A 169 -11.27 16.56 13.77
N GLU A 170 -11.77 15.35 13.51
CA GLU A 170 -11.14 14.10 13.97
C GLU A 170 -10.21 13.50 12.91
N ILE A 171 -10.11 14.11 11.73
CA ILE A 171 -9.37 13.62 10.56
C ILE A 171 -8.09 14.45 10.28
N GLU A 172 -8.02 15.68 10.79
CA GLU A 172 -6.81 16.55 10.77
C GLU A 172 -5.67 15.95 11.61
#